data_AF-A0A1V9ZTE9-F1
#
_entry.id   AF-A0A1V9ZTE9-F1
#
_cell.length_a   1.000
_cell.length_b   1.000
_cell.length_c   1.000
_cell.angle_alpha   90.00
_cell.angle_beta   90.00
_cell.angle_gamma   90.00
#
_symmetry.space_group_name_H-M   'P 1'
#
loop_
_entity.id
_entity.type
_entity.pdbx_description
1 polymer ?
#
loop_
_entity_poly.entity_id
_entity_poly.type
_entity_poly.pdbx_seq_one_letter_code
_entity_poly.pdbx_strand_id
1 'polypeptide(L)'
;MVKIVSLGILRQEAGEKPIILANAFDLNSFTYFKRSGVREMITFFSRTFVERTQKGQRQSIQHEEYNCHVYVRQDGLGGIVVCDQDYPPRVAFALMNKMLE
;
A
#
# COMPACT_ATOMS: atom_id res chain seq x y z
N MET A 1 13.62 -13.51 -6.21
CA MET A 1 14.02 -12.65 -5.06
C MET A 1 12.79 -11.84 -4.70
N VAL A 2 12.33 -11.92 -3.46
CA VAL A 2 11.05 -11.35 -3.05
C VAL A 2 11.23 -9.88 -2.68
N LYS A 3 10.46 -8.97 -3.26
CA LYS A 3 10.65 -7.53 -3.06
C LYS A 3 9.37 -6.79 -2.64
N ILE A 4 9.58 -5.64 -2.02
CA ILE A 4 8.55 -4.62 -1.81
C ILE A 4 8.67 -3.64 -2.98
N VAL A 5 7.55 -3.38 -3.65
CA VAL A 5 7.47 -2.45 -4.77
C VAL A 5 7.08 -1.04 -4.30
N SER A 6 6.23 -0.96 -3.28
CA SER A 6 5.76 0.32 -2.75
C SER A 6 5.39 0.25 -1.29
N LEU A 7 5.59 1.38 -0.61
CA LEU A 7 5.11 1.66 0.73
C LEU A 7 4.36 2.99 0.69
N GLY A 8 3.21 3.07 1.38
CA GLY A 8 2.41 4.28 1.41
C GLY A 8 1.76 4.50 2.76
N ILE A 9 1.66 5.76 3.16
CA ILE A 9 0.91 6.24 4.31
C ILE A 9 -0.19 7.15 3.81
N LEU A 10 -1.43 6.85 4.17
CA LEU A 10 -2.63 7.54 3.74
C LEU A 10 -3.50 7.88 4.95
N ARG A 11 -4.29 8.93 4.85
CA ARG A 11 -5.28 9.31 5.87
C ARG A 11 -6.68 9.18 5.29
N GLN A 12 -7.51 8.39 5.95
CA GLN A 12 -8.92 8.20 5.64
C GLN A 12 -9.76 9.15 6.50
N GLU A 13 -10.47 10.07 5.84
CA GLU A 13 -11.44 10.97 6.45
C GLU A 13 -12.85 10.60 6.00
N ALA A 14 -13.85 10.88 6.84
CA ALA A 14 -15.21 10.46 6.55
C ALA A 14 -15.79 11.29 5.38
N GLY A 15 -16.20 10.62 4.30
CA GLY A 15 -16.82 11.26 3.14
C GLY A 15 -15.83 11.87 2.13
N GLU A 16 -14.53 11.74 2.35
CA GLU A 16 -13.49 12.23 1.44
C GLU A 16 -12.60 11.09 0.91
N LYS A 17 -11.96 11.35 -0.23
CA LYS A 17 -10.98 10.40 -0.79
C LYS A 17 -9.74 10.37 0.11
N PRO A 18 -9.13 9.18 0.36
CA PRO A 18 -7.93 9.10 1.19
C PRO A 18 -6.80 10.00 0.70
N ILE A 19 -6.26 10.80 1.61
CA ILE A 19 -5.17 11.72 1.35
C ILE A 19 -3.86 10.95 1.50
N ILE A 20 -2.99 11.01 0.49
CA ILE A 20 -1.66 10.41 0.56
C ILE A 20 -0.75 11.37 1.33
N LEU A 21 -0.18 10.90 2.42
CA LEU A 21 0.75 11.67 3.26
C LEU A 21 2.19 11.44 2.82
N ALA A 22 2.56 10.19 2.55
CA ALA A 22 3.90 9.81 2.11
C ALA A 22 3.84 8.54 1.27
N ASN A 23 4.70 8.44 0.26
CA ASN A 23 4.90 7.23 -0.53
C ASN A 23 6.39 7.02 -0.80
N ALA A 24 6.79 5.75 -0.84
CA ALA A 24 8.10 5.31 -1.31
C ALA A 24 7.91 4.18 -2.33
N PHE A 25 8.70 4.19 -3.40
CA PHE A 25 8.58 3.23 -4.49
C PHE A 25 9.95 2.66 -4.84
N ASP A 26 10.03 1.34 -5.00
CA ASP A 26 11.16 0.67 -5.67
C ASP A 26 10.69 0.11 -7.01
N LEU A 27 10.97 0.86 -8.08
CA LEU A 27 10.55 0.53 -9.43
C LEU A 27 11.72 0.07 -10.31
N ASN A 28 12.84 -0.31 -9.70
CA ASN A 28 14.05 -0.64 -10.46
C ASN A 28 13.91 -1.89 -11.30
N SER A 29 13.02 -2.82 -10.91
CA SER A 29 12.68 -4.00 -11.69
C SER A 29 11.86 -3.72 -12.95
N PHE A 30 11.34 -2.50 -13.12
CA PHE A 30 10.56 -2.12 -14.31
C PHE A 30 11.43 -1.37 -15.31
N THR A 31 11.17 -1.57 -16.60
CA THR A 31 11.76 -0.80 -17.70
C THR A 31 11.55 0.69 -17.46
N TYR A 32 12.59 1.50 -17.69
CA TYR A 32 12.60 2.95 -17.41
C TYR A 32 11.32 3.68 -17.86
N PHE A 33 10.89 3.45 -19.11
CA PHE A 33 9.71 4.09 -19.70
C PHE A 33 8.37 3.69 -19.05
N LYS A 34 8.30 2.55 -18.35
CA LYS A 34 7.08 2.09 -17.67
C LYS A 34 6.98 2.59 -16.22
N ARG A 35 8.09 3.06 -15.63
CA ARG A 35 8.15 3.41 -14.20
C ARG A 35 7.14 4.49 -13.80
N SER A 36 6.89 5.49 -14.66
CA SER A 36 5.89 6.54 -14.36
C SER A 36 4.48 5.96 -14.29
N GLY A 37 4.08 5.17 -15.29
CA GLY A 37 2.74 4.56 -15.33
C GLY A 37 2.52 3.58 -14.16
N VAL A 38 3.54 2.80 -13.80
CA VAL A 38 3.46 1.90 -12.63
C VAL A 38 3.29 2.70 -11.34
N ARG A 39 4.02 3.81 -11.15
CA ARG A 39 3.87 4.68 -9.99
C ARG A 39 2.44 5.22 -9.88
N GLU A 40 1.87 5.69 -10.98
CA GLU A 40 0.51 6.22 -11.03
C GLU A 40 -0.53 5.14 -10.72
N MET A 41 -0.39 3.95 -11.30
CA MET A 41 -1.25 2.80 -11.04
C MET A 41 -1.23 2.42 -9.55
N ILE A 42 -0.03 2.28 -8.95
CA ILE A 42 0.13 1.97 -7.53
C ILE A 42 -0.56 3.03 -6.67
N THR A 43 -0.32 4.29 -6.98
CA THR A 43 -0.92 5.42 -6.26
C THR A 43 -2.45 5.38 -6.33
N PHE A 44 -3.01 5.04 -7.51
CA PHE A 44 -4.44 4.96 -7.74
C PHE A 44 -5.10 3.84 -6.93
N PHE A 45 -4.60 2.61 -7.04
CA PHE A 45 -5.22 1.51 -6.29
C PHE A 45 -4.97 1.63 -4.79
N SER A 46 -3.85 2.24 -4.36
CA SER A 46 -3.56 2.49 -2.94
C SER A 46 -4.65 3.31 -2.28
N ARG A 47 -5.12 4.37 -2.95
CA ARG A 47 -6.27 5.16 -2.49
C ARG A 47 -7.52 4.31 -2.42
N THR A 48 -7.82 3.56 -3.48
CA THR A 48 -9.01 2.70 -3.55
C THR A 48 -9.03 1.66 -2.43
N PHE A 49 -7.89 1.03 -2.12
CA PHE A 49 -7.82 -0.02 -1.12
C PHE A 49 -7.92 0.52 0.31
N VAL A 50 -7.29 1.66 0.60
CA VAL A 50 -7.45 2.34 1.90
C VAL A 50 -8.90 2.85 2.06
N GLU A 51 -9.52 3.38 1.01
CA GLU A 51 -10.90 3.86 1.04
C GLU A 51 -11.89 2.73 1.37
N ARG A 52 -11.69 1.55 0.80
CA ARG A 52 -12.54 0.37 1.01
C ARG A 52 -12.24 -0.38 2.31
N THR A 53 -11.10 -0.15 2.93
CA THR A 53 -10.75 -0.79 4.21
C THR A 53 -11.38 -0.01 5.35
N GLN A 54 -12.11 -0.71 6.23
CA GLN A 54 -12.73 -0.08 7.40
C GLN A 54 -11.68 0.26 8.45
N LYS A 55 -11.90 1.33 9.21
CA LYS A 55 -11.05 1.71 10.34
C LYS A 55 -10.95 0.56 11.35
N GLY A 56 -9.72 0.28 11.79
CA GLY A 56 -9.38 -0.84 12.67
C GLY A 56 -9.15 -2.17 11.95
N GLN A 57 -9.32 -2.25 10.62
CA GLN A 57 -9.17 -3.51 9.88
C GLN A 57 -7.87 -3.60 9.09
N ARG A 58 -7.41 -4.85 8.95
CA ARG A 58 -6.29 -5.25 8.08
C ARG A 58 -6.84 -6.11 6.95
N GLN A 59 -6.35 -5.88 5.74
CA GLN A 59 -6.73 -6.63 4.55
C GLN A 59 -5.51 -6.95 3.71
N SER A 60 -5.56 -8.06 2.98
CA SER A 60 -4.59 -8.39 1.93
C SER A 60 -5.38 -8.58 0.65
N ILE A 61 -5.02 -7.81 -0.38
CA ILE A 61 -5.71 -7.75 -1.65
C ILE A 61 -4.71 -8.22 -2.70
N GLN A 62 -5.03 -9.31 -3.39
CA GLN A 62 -4.25 -9.75 -4.54
C GLN A 62 -4.65 -8.91 -5.76
N HIS A 63 -3.67 -8.26 -6.38
CA HIS A 63 -3.88 -7.47 -7.59
C HIS A 63 -2.81 -7.85 -8.62
N GLU A 64 -3.24 -8.54 -9.67
CA GLU A 64 -2.34 -9.12 -10.68
C GLU A 64 -1.27 -10.02 -10.03
N GLU A 65 0.01 -9.72 -10.28
CA GLU A 65 1.17 -10.47 -9.77
C GLU A 65 1.64 -9.98 -8.38
N TYR A 66 0.91 -9.05 -7.74
CA TYR A 66 1.29 -8.44 -6.47
C TYR A 66 0.27 -8.68 -5.37
N ASN A 67 0.76 -8.73 -4.14
CA ASN A 67 -0.06 -8.66 -2.92
C ASN A 67 0.01 -7.25 -2.33
N CYS A 68 -1.15 -6.68 -2.07
CA CYS A 68 -1.32 -5.37 -1.46
C CYS A 68 -1.85 -5.55 -0.05
N HIS A 69 -0.99 -5.37 0.95
CA HIS A 69 -1.37 -5.42 2.35
C HIS A 69 -1.77 -4.02 2.81
N VAL A 70 -2.92 -3.90 3.46
CA VAL A 70 -3.47 -2.62 3.93
C VAL A 70 -3.86 -2.76 5.40
N TYR A 71 -3.59 -1.71 6.17
CA TYR A 71 -4.08 -1.56 7.54
C TYR A 71 -4.57 -0.13 7.72
N VAL A 72 -5.79 0.04 8.20
CA VAL A 72 -6.31 1.35 8.62
C VAL A 72 -6.50 1.33 10.13
N ARG A 73 -5.85 2.24 10.84
CA ARG A 73 -6.00 2.44 12.29
C ARG A 73 -7.35 3.08 12.61
N GLN A 74 -7.73 3.03 13.89
CA GLN A 74 -9.01 3.56 14.35
C GLN A 74 -9.10 5.10 14.25
N ASP A 75 -7.96 5.78 14.32
CA ASP A 75 -7.82 7.24 14.12
C ASP A 75 -7.92 7.66 12.62
N GLY A 76 -7.99 6.71 11.68
CA GLY A 76 -8.05 6.97 10.25
C GLY A 76 -6.69 7.05 9.57
N LEU A 77 -5.57 6.88 10.28
CA LEU A 77 -4.26 6.73 9.65
C LEU A 77 -4.11 5.31 9.08
N GLY A 78 -3.78 5.20 7.81
CA GLY A 78 -3.64 3.93 7.10
C GLY A 78 -2.29 3.76 6.45
N GLY A 79 -1.86 2.50 6.35
CA GLY A 79 -0.66 2.09 5.64
C GLY A 79 -0.99 1.08 4.55
N ILE A 80 -0.24 1.13 3.46
CA ILE A 80 -0.26 0.13 2.40
C ILE A 80 1.16 -0.32 2.06
N VAL A 81 1.32 -1.63 1.87
CA VAL A 81 2.55 -2.27 1.40
C VAL A 81 2.20 -3.09 0.16
N VAL A 82 2.86 -2.80 -0.95
CA VAL A 82 2.73 -3.56 -2.20
C VAL A 82 3.99 -4.38 -2.40
N CYS A 83 3.84 -5.68 -2.53
CA CYS A 83 4.95 -6.61 -2.63
C CYS A 83 4.62 -7.78 -3.57
N ASP A 84 5.64 -8.55 -3.95
CA ASP A 84 5.43 -9.79 -4.71
C ASP A 84 4.56 -10.78 -3.91
N GLN A 85 3.91 -11.72 -4.61
CA GLN A 85 3.01 -12.70 -3.97
C GLN A 85 3.70 -13.56 -2.91
N ASP A 86 4.96 -13.90 -3.13
CA ASP A 86 5.75 -14.73 -2.22
C ASP A 86 6.24 -13.96 -0.97
N TYR A 87 5.97 -12.65 -0.87
CA TYR A 87 6.39 -11.85 0.28
C TYR A 87 5.58 -12.22 1.52
N PRO A 88 6.22 -12.63 2.64
CA PRO A 88 5.50 -13.09 3.80
C PRO A 88 4.57 -11.99 4.37
N PRO A 89 3.24 -12.22 4.44
CA PRO A 89 2.29 -11.21 4.91
C PRO A 89 2.60 -10.72 6.33
N ARG A 90 3.08 -11.63 7.20
CA ARG A 90 3.48 -11.30 8.58
C ARG A 90 4.57 -10.22 8.63
N VAL A 91 5.53 -10.28 7.71
CA VAL A 91 6.63 -9.30 7.65
C VAL A 91 6.12 -7.97 7.12
N ALA A 92 5.24 -7.99 6.10
CA ALA A 92 4.62 -6.78 5.56
C ALA A 92 3.80 -6.03 6.63
N PHE A 93 2.96 -6.73 7.40
CA PHE A 93 2.21 -6.11 8.48
C PHE A 93 3.08 -5.66 9.66
N ALA A 94 4.16 -6.40 9.97
CA ALA A 94 5.11 -5.97 11.00
C ALA A 94 5.83 -4.66 10.61
N LEU A 95 6.27 -4.55 9.35
CA LEU A 95 6.84 -3.32 8.79
C LEU A 95 5.82 -2.18 8.84
N MET A 96 4.59 -2.44 8.41
CA MET A 96 3.54 -1.43 8.38
C MET A 96 3.18 -0.92 9.78
N ASN A 97 3.15 -1.78 10.80
CA ASN A 97 2.95 -1.33 12.18
C ASN A 97 4.07 -0.39 12.63
N LYS A 98 5.34 -0.68 12.29
CA LYS A 98 6.47 0.22 12.59
C LYS A 98 6.42 1.54 11.82
N MET A 99 5.88 1.53 10.60
CA MET A 99 5.71 2.75 9.80
C MET A 99 4.59 3.66 10.32
N LEU A 100 3.60 3.09 11.00
CA LEU A 100 2.43 3.80 11.52
C LEU A 100 2.56 4.14 13.01
N GLU A 101 3.66 3.76 13.67
CA GLU A 101 4.04 4.15 15.03
C GLU A 101 4.64 5.56 15.04
#